data_AF-A0A355S9M0-F1
#
_entry.id   AF-A0A355S9M0-F1
#
_cell.length_a   1.000
_cell.length_b   1.000
_cell.length_c   1.000
_cell.angle_alpha   90.00
_cell.angle_beta   90.00
_cell.angle_gamma   90.00
#
_symmetry.space_group_name_H-M   'P 1'
#
loop_
_entity.id
_entity.type
_entity.pdbx_description
1 polymer ?
#
loop_
_entity_poly.entity_id
_entity_poly.type
_entity_poly.pdbx_seq_one_letter_code
_entity_poly.pdbx_strand_id
1 'polypeptide(L)'
;PINLETTRAELSTKLGRIAGDDDLYSHLMYPAVFAEFDEFIKTYGKVQGLPTTAFFYGLSVSEEISVEIGPGKVLFIKLIGISEANAEGQRNIFYELNGMPRECAVIDQALAPKDAVTRLKGDQNDPLQAVAPMPGMVSEVNAEVGAQVEEGDPIITLEAMKMLTTISASSTGTVTEILAQKGDAVETDDLLARLEQ
;
A
#
# COMPACT_ATOMS: atom_id res chain seq x y z
N PRO A 1 -34.79 -6.79 9.60
CA PRO A 1 -33.87 -7.82 10.13
C PRO A 1 -32.71 -8.02 9.16
N ILE A 2 -31.47 -8.07 9.65
CA ILE A 2 -30.32 -8.35 8.79
C ILE A 2 -30.29 -9.84 8.44
N ASN A 3 -29.96 -10.16 7.19
CA ASN A 3 -29.81 -11.55 6.75
C ASN A 3 -28.35 -11.97 6.90
N LEU A 4 -28.10 -12.83 7.89
CA LEU A 4 -26.75 -13.25 8.27
C LEU A 4 -26.04 -14.04 7.17
N GLU A 5 -26.77 -14.86 6.42
CA GLU A 5 -26.20 -15.68 5.35
C GLU A 5 -25.71 -14.83 4.18
N THR A 6 -26.53 -13.86 3.76
CA THR A 6 -26.14 -12.93 2.68
C THR A 6 -24.96 -12.06 3.09
N THR A 7 -24.99 -11.51 4.31
CA THR A 7 -23.89 -10.67 4.82
C THR A 7 -22.59 -11.47 4.95
N ARG A 8 -22.67 -12.74 5.38
CA ARG A 8 -21.50 -13.63 5.46
C ARG A 8 -20.90 -13.89 4.08
N ALA A 9 -21.73 -14.13 3.06
CA ALA A 9 -21.27 -14.37 1.70
C ALA A 9 -20.54 -13.13 1.14
N GLU A 10 -21.13 -11.94 1.28
CA GLU A 10 -20.52 -10.68 0.87
C GLU A 10 -19.19 -10.42 1.59
N LEU A 11 -19.17 -10.63 2.91
CA LEU A 11 -17.97 -10.45 3.71
C LEU A 11 -16.87 -11.44 3.33
N SER A 12 -17.22 -12.69 3.08
CA SER A 12 -16.25 -13.72 2.67
C SER A 12 -15.57 -13.37 1.34
N THR A 13 -16.33 -12.80 0.39
CA THR A 13 -15.77 -12.29 -0.86
C THR A 13 -14.79 -11.15 -0.62
N LYS A 14 -15.13 -10.19 0.25
CA LYS A 14 -14.24 -9.06 0.59
C LYS A 14 -12.96 -9.50 1.32
N LEU A 15 -13.07 -10.50 2.19
CA LEU A 15 -11.94 -11.01 2.97
C LEU A 15 -11.03 -11.97 2.18
N GLY A 16 -11.50 -12.49 1.04
CA GLY A 16 -10.78 -13.54 0.29
C GLY A 16 -10.68 -14.88 1.05
N ARG A 17 -11.46 -15.05 2.13
CA ARG A 17 -11.54 -16.25 2.96
C ARG A 17 -12.96 -16.39 3.52
N ILE A 18 -13.32 -17.60 3.94
CA ILE A 18 -14.62 -17.83 4.59
C ILE A 18 -14.67 -17.00 5.89
N ALA A 19 -15.69 -16.16 6.01
CA ALA A 19 -15.95 -15.36 7.22
C ALA A 19 -16.55 -16.26 8.31
N GLY A 20 -15.81 -16.39 9.41
CA GLY A 20 -16.30 -17.06 10.62
C GLY A 20 -17.38 -16.25 11.32
N ASP A 21 -17.97 -16.82 12.37
CA ASP A 21 -18.98 -16.12 13.18
C ASP A 21 -18.40 -14.86 13.83
N ASP A 22 -17.16 -14.92 14.32
CA ASP A 22 -16.48 -13.77 14.92
C ASP A 22 -16.26 -12.66 13.90
N ASP A 23 -15.90 -12.98 12.65
CA ASP A 23 -15.73 -12.00 11.58
C ASP A 23 -17.08 -11.33 11.25
N LEU A 24 -18.13 -12.14 11.12
CA LEU A 24 -19.47 -11.67 10.80
C LEU A 24 -19.99 -10.72 11.88
N TYR A 25 -19.94 -11.13 13.16
CA TYR A 25 -20.45 -10.29 14.24
C TYR A 25 -19.57 -9.06 14.48
N SER A 26 -18.24 -9.17 14.34
CA SER A 26 -17.35 -8.00 14.42
C SER A 26 -17.64 -6.98 13.33
N HIS A 27 -17.86 -7.45 12.09
CA HIS A 27 -18.27 -6.60 10.98
C HIS A 27 -19.63 -5.94 11.23
N LEU A 28 -20.60 -6.67 11.78
CA LEU A 28 -21.94 -6.14 12.08
C LEU A 28 -21.92 -5.10 13.21
N MET A 29 -21.07 -5.30 14.23
CA MET A 29 -20.98 -4.39 15.37
C MET A 29 -20.13 -3.15 15.05
N TYR A 30 -19.00 -3.32 14.36
CA TYR A 30 -18.05 -2.25 14.07
C TYR A 30 -17.50 -2.37 12.63
N PRO A 31 -18.29 -2.02 11.59
CA PRO A 31 -17.91 -2.25 10.20
C PRO A 31 -16.58 -1.59 9.78
N ALA A 32 -16.38 -0.32 10.16
CA ALA A 32 -15.17 0.42 9.81
C ALA A 32 -13.94 -0.10 10.57
N VAL A 33 -14.06 -0.28 11.88
CA VAL A 33 -12.97 -0.80 12.72
C VAL A 33 -12.56 -2.21 12.29
N PHE A 34 -13.52 -3.06 11.91
CA PHE A 34 -13.23 -4.40 11.41
C PHE A 34 -12.51 -4.36 10.05
N ALA A 35 -12.90 -3.45 9.15
CA ALA A 35 -12.22 -3.29 7.87
C ALA A 35 -10.77 -2.79 8.04
N GLU A 36 -10.56 -1.80 8.91
CA GLU A 36 -9.21 -1.32 9.27
C GLU A 36 -8.37 -2.42 9.92
N PHE A 37 -8.98 -3.24 10.78
CA PHE A 37 -8.32 -4.37 11.43
C PHE A 37 -7.94 -5.49 10.45
N ASP A 38 -8.80 -5.81 9.48
CA ASP A 38 -8.49 -6.78 8.43
C ASP A 38 -7.32 -6.30 7.56
N GLU A 39 -7.29 -5.02 7.20
CA GLU A 39 -6.17 -4.42 6.48
C GLU A 39 -4.89 -4.47 7.30
N PHE A 40 -4.96 -4.13 8.59
CA PHE A 40 -3.83 -4.27 9.52
C PHE A 40 -3.28 -5.70 9.56
N ILE A 41 -4.15 -6.71 9.61
CA ILE A 41 -3.74 -8.13 9.57
C ILE A 41 -3.10 -8.49 8.22
N LYS A 42 -3.61 -7.98 7.11
CA LYS A 42 -3.02 -8.22 5.78
C LYS A 42 -1.61 -7.65 5.69
N THR A 43 -1.39 -6.44 6.20
CA THR A 43 -0.08 -5.77 6.17
C THR A 43 0.91 -6.37 7.16
N TYR A 44 0.51 -6.59 8.42
CA TYR A 44 1.44 -6.90 9.52
C TYR A 44 1.29 -8.32 10.09
N GLY A 45 0.24 -9.04 9.72
CA GLY A 45 -0.08 -10.33 10.30
C GLY A 45 -0.53 -10.24 11.76
N LYS A 46 -0.42 -11.36 12.48
CA LYS A 46 -0.82 -11.46 13.89
C LYS A 46 0.32 -11.02 14.80
N VAL A 47 0.16 -9.84 15.39
CA VAL A 47 1.15 -9.20 16.28
C VAL A 47 0.99 -9.54 17.76
N GLN A 48 -0.03 -10.34 18.12
CA GLN A 48 -0.36 -10.66 19.52
C GLN A 48 0.75 -11.41 20.28
N GLY A 49 1.63 -12.13 19.55
CA GLY A 49 2.76 -12.84 20.14
C GLY A 49 3.97 -11.94 20.46
N LEU A 50 3.94 -10.66 20.09
CA LEU A 50 5.05 -9.73 20.35
C LEU A 50 5.07 -9.34 21.84
N PRO A 51 6.27 -9.26 22.46
CA PRO A 51 6.42 -8.60 23.75
C PRO A 51 5.86 -7.18 23.70
N THR A 52 5.19 -6.74 24.77
CA THR A 52 4.54 -5.42 24.83
C THR A 52 5.50 -4.27 24.54
N THR A 53 6.75 -4.36 25.02
CA THR A 53 7.79 -3.36 24.73
C THR A 53 8.14 -3.32 23.24
N ALA A 54 8.34 -4.48 22.62
CA ALA A 54 8.63 -4.58 21.19
C ALA A 54 7.46 -4.10 20.34
N PHE A 55 6.22 -4.35 20.77
CA PHE A 55 5.01 -3.86 20.08
C PHE A 55 4.93 -2.33 20.07
N PHE A 56 5.21 -1.67 21.20
CA PHE A 56 5.08 -0.21 21.29
C PHE A 56 6.33 0.56 20.84
N TYR A 57 7.52 -0.02 20.98
CA TYR A 57 8.77 0.72 20.84
C TYR A 57 9.76 0.08 19.84
N GLY A 58 9.44 -1.08 19.28
CA GLY A 58 10.37 -1.84 18.46
C GLY A 58 11.53 -2.43 19.28
N LEU A 59 12.62 -2.75 18.60
CA LEU A 59 13.81 -3.38 19.17
C LEU A 59 14.99 -2.41 19.19
N SER A 60 15.83 -2.53 20.21
CA SER A 60 17.14 -1.90 20.27
C SER A 60 18.17 -2.71 19.48
N VAL A 61 19.23 -2.06 18.99
CA VAL A 61 20.31 -2.77 18.28
C VAL A 61 20.93 -3.82 19.21
N SER A 62 21.12 -5.04 18.69
CA SER A 62 21.54 -6.25 19.42
C SER A 62 20.52 -6.86 20.39
N GLU A 63 19.31 -6.30 20.50
CA GLU A 63 18.21 -6.90 21.26
C GLU A 63 17.63 -8.11 20.52
N GLU A 64 17.36 -9.19 21.27
CA GLU A 64 16.72 -10.41 20.77
C GLU A 64 15.41 -10.66 21.54
N ILE A 65 14.36 -10.99 20.80
CA ILE A 65 13.07 -11.39 21.32
C ILE A 65 12.64 -12.75 20.78
N SER A 66 11.78 -13.43 21.54
CA SER A 66 11.09 -14.64 21.11
C SER A 66 9.60 -14.35 20.89
N VAL A 67 9.06 -14.78 19.75
CA VAL A 67 7.65 -14.59 19.37
C VAL A 67 7.02 -15.95 19.11
N GLU A 68 6.03 -16.32 19.92
CA GLU A 68 5.27 -17.55 19.70
C GLU A 68 4.18 -17.31 18.64
N ILE A 69 4.23 -18.07 17.54
CA ILE A 69 3.27 -17.96 16.42
C ILE A 69 2.27 -19.13 16.39
N GLY A 70 2.44 -20.10 17.27
CA GLY A 70 1.58 -21.26 17.44
C GLY A 70 2.24 -22.33 18.30
N PRO A 71 1.51 -23.41 18.65
CA PRO A 71 2.01 -24.42 19.57
C PRO A 71 3.35 -25.02 19.11
N GLY A 72 4.41 -24.79 19.90
CA GLY A 72 5.76 -25.27 19.62
C GLY A 72 6.49 -24.55 18.47
N LYS A 73 5.93 -23.44 17.96
CA LYS A 73 6.53 -22.62 16.89
C LYS A 73 6.91 -21.25 17.45
N VAL A 74 8.20 -21.07 17.68
CA VAL A 74 8.78 -19.83 18.21
C VAL A 74 9.73 -19.24 17.18
N LEU A 75 9.60 -17.93 16.93
CA LEU A 75 10.54 -17.14 16.14
C LEU A 75 11.49 -16.41 17.08
N PHE A 76 12.79 -16.56 16.87
CA PHE A 76 13.82 -15.74 17.51
C PHE A 76 14.20 -14.62 16.55
N ILE A 77 13.95 -13.38 16.96
CA ILE A 77 14.18 -12.18 16.15
C ILE A 77 15.21 -11.32 16.88
N LYS A 78 16.35 -11.08 16.23
CA LYS A 78 17.40 -10.21 16.76
C LYS A 78 17.68 -9.06 15.82
N LEU A 79 17.62 -7.84 16.31
CA LEU A 79 18.00 -6.68 15.51
C LEU A 79 19.52 -6.57 15.44
N ILE A 80 20.10 -6.64 14.24
CA ILE A 80 21.55 -6.50 14.02
C ILE A 80 21.92 -5.03 13.89
N GLY A 81 21.15 -4.27 13.11
CA GLY A 81 21.48 -2.88 12.83
C GLY A 81 20.45 -2.19 11.93
N ILE A 82 20.55 -0.86 11.89
CA ILE A 82 19.71 0.03 11.11
C ILE A 82 20.64 0.93 10.30
N SER A 83 20.46 1.03 8.99
CA SER A 83 21.26 1.92 8.15
C SER A 83 20.89 3.40 8.37
N GLU A 84 21.74 4.28 7.85
CA GLU A 84 21.32 5.67 7.60
C GLU A 84 20.18 5.70 6.57
N ALA A 85 19.36 6.75 6.63
CA ALA A 85 18.29 6.96 5.66
C ALA A 85 18.88 7.40 4.32
N ASN A 86 18.36 6.86 3.22
CA ASN A 86 18.69 7.30 1.87
C ASN A 86 18.00 8.65 1.55
N ALA A 87 18.20 9.16 0.33
CA ALA A 87 17.59 10.43 -0.12
C ALA A 87 16.05 10.42 -0.13
N GLU A 88 15.42 9.25 -0.11
CA GLU A 88 13.96 9.06 -0.07
C GLU A 88 13.44 8.84 1.36
N GLY A 89 14.32 8.92 2.38
CA GLY A 89 13.96 8.67 3.77
C GLY A 89 13.85 7.19 4.14
N GLN A 90 14.26 6.27 3.26
CA GLN A 90 14.21 4.83 3.49
C GLN A 90 15.47 4.34 4.23
N ARG A 91 15.27 3.48 5.23
CA ARG A 91 16.33 2.79 5.98
C ARG A 91 16.26 1.29 5.74
N ASN A 92 17.41 0.64 5.67
CA ASN A 92 17.50 -0.81 5.70
C ASN A 92 17.69 -1.30 7.14
N ILE A 93 16.86 -2.26 7.53
CA ILE A 93 16.88 -2.96 8.81
C ILE A 93 17.53 -4.32 8.58
N PHE A 94 18.62 -4.60 9.28
CA PHE A 94 19.29 -5.89 9.26
C PHE A 94 18.93 -6.63 10.55
N TYR A 95 18.42 -7.85 10.42
CA TYR A 95 17.97 -8.64 11.56
C TYR A 95 18.23 -10.13 11.33
N GLU A 96 18.37 -10.90 12.41
CA GLU A 96 18.39 -12.36 12.35
C GLU A 96 16.99 -12.89 12.63
N LEU A 97 16.56 -13.87 11.84
CA LEU A 97 15.36 -14.66 12.09
C LEU A 97 15.78 -16.12 12.24
N ASN A 98 15.67 -16.67 13.45
CA ASN A 98 16.13 -18.00 13.81
C ASN A 98 17.62 -18.23 13.42
N GLY A 99 18.46 -17.22 13.70
CA GLY A 99 19.89 -17.23 13.39
C GLY A 99 20.24 -17.02 11.91
N MET A 100 19.25 -16.84 11.02
CA MET A 100 19.49 -16.52 9.62
C MET A 100 19.40 -15.00 9.40
N PRO A 101 20.45 -14.33 8.91
CA PRO A 101 20.40 -12.91 8.63
C PRO A 101 19.42 -12.61 7.50
N ARG A 102 18.67 -11.52 7.66
CA ARG A 102 17.68 -10.97 6.74
C ARG A 102 17.81 -9.45 6.73
N GLU A 103 17.31 -8.87 5.65
CA GLU A 103 17.17 -7.43 5.50
C GLU A 103 15.76 -7.08 5.06
N CYS A 104 15.26 -5.95 5.52
CA CYS A 104 14.05 -5.32 4.98
C CYS A 104 14.25 -3.80 4.95
N ALA A 105 13.54 -3.13 4.04
CA ALA A 105 13.56 -1.69 3.96
C ALA A 105 12.30 -1.09 4.58
N VAL A 106 12.47 0.01 5.32
CA VAL A 106 11.40 0.71 6.04
C VAL A 106 11.57 2.21 5.82
N ILE A 107 10.47 2.91 5.54
CA ILE A 107 10.47 4.36 5.42
C ILE A 107 10.53 4.98 6.84
N ASP A 108 11.51 5.82 7.08
CA ASP A 108 11.57 6.64 8.28
C ASP A 108 10.56 7.78 8.15
N GLN A 109 9.39 7.64 8.79
CA GLN A 109 8.32 8.63 8.67
C GLN A 109 8.71 10.05 9.14
N ALA A 110 9.77 10.22 9.92
CA ALA A 110 10.27 11.55 10.31
C ALA A 110 11.11 12.21 9.21
N LEU A 111 11.73 11.41 8.34
CA LEU A 111 12.55 11.83 7.21
C LEU A 111 11.88 11.63 5.86
N ALA A 112 10.77 10.89 5.84
CA ALA A 112 9.89 10.77 4.69
C ALA A 112 9.63 12.18 4.16
N PRO A 113 9.76 12.41 2.84
CA PRO A 113 9.53 13.73 2.30
C PRO A 113 8.16 14.19 2.80
N LYS A 114 8.11 15.30 3.53
CA LYS A 114 6.83 15.83 4.02
C LYS A 114 5.89 16.23 2.87
N ASP A 115 6.47 16.33 1.67
CA ASP A 115 5.83 16.57 0.39
C ASP A 115 5.69 15.29 -0.46
N ALA A 116 5.99 14.10 0.08
CA ALA A 116 5.56 12.83 -0.52
C ALA A 116 4.05 12.75 -0.33
N VAL A 117 3.33 13.39 -1.26
CA VAL A 117 1.89 13.22 -1.41
C VAL A 117 1.65 11.73 -1.48
N THR A 118 1.06 11.15 -0.42
CA THR A 118 0.58 9.78 -0.44
C THR A 118 -0.54 9.75 -1.47
N ARG A 119 -0.19 9.39 -2.71
CA ARG A 119 -1.14 9.37 -3.82
C ARG A 119 -2.06 8.18 -3.63
N LEU A 120 -3.32 8.38 -3.99
CA LEU A 120 -4.29 7.29 -4.04
C LEU A 120 -3.75 6.23 -4.99
N LYS A 121 -3.78 4.96 -4.58
CA LYS A 121 -3.48 3.86 -5.49
C LYS A 121 -4.70 3.58 -6.38
N GLY A 122 -4.47 3.42 -7.67
CA GLY A 122 -5.49 3.08 -8.67
C GLY A 122 -5.52 1.59 -8.98
N ASP A 123 -6.55 1.15 -9.71
CA ASP A 123 -6.63 -0.20 -10.26
C ASP A 123 -6.25 -0.17 -11.74
N GLN A 124 -5.15 -0.85 -12.12
CA GLN A 124 -4.71 -0.94 -13.52
C GLN A 124 -5.73 -1.64 -14.43
N ASN A 125 -6.69 -2.39 -13.88
CA ASN A 125 -7.74 -3.06 -14.64
C ASN A 125 -8.99 -2.20 -14.84
N ASP A 126 -9.07 -1.04 -14.19
CA ASP A 126 -10.17 -0.10 -14.37
C ASP A 126 -9.86 0.82 -15.57
N PRO A 127 -10.57 0.68 -16.71
CA PRO A 127 -10.29 1.47 -17.92
C PRO A 127 -10.61 2.96 -17.77
N LEU A 128 -11.23 3.36 -16.65
CA LEU A 128 -11.52 4.75 -16.29
C LEU A 128 -10.44 5.36 -15.38
N GLN A 129 -9.35 4.64 -15.11
CA GLN A 129 -8.25 5.12 -14.29
C GLN A 129 -6.95 5.13 -15.09
N ALA A 130 -6.26 6.27 -15.11
CA ALA A 130 -4.89 6.34 -15.57
C ALA A 130 -3.96 6.11 -14.38
N VAL A 131 -3.21 5.00 -14.41
CA VAL A 131 -2.38 4.55 -13.29
C VAL A 131 -0.91 4.50 -13.71
N ALA A 132 0.01 4.85 -12.80
CA ALA A 132 1.44 4.76 -13.04
C ALA A 132 1.90 3.28 -13.10
N PRO A 133 2.43 2.80 -14.24
CA PRO A 133 2.86 1.40 -14.37
C PRO A 133 4.23 1.14 -13.75
N MET A 134 4.99 2.21 -13.48
CA MET A 134 6.33 2.16 -12.92
C MET A 134 6.65 3.46 -12.16
N PRO A 135 7.60 3.44 -11.22
CA PRO A 135 8.03 4.65 -10.54
C PRO A 135 8.75 5.61 -11.50
N GLY A 136 8.54 6.90 -11.34
CA GLY A 136 9.12 7.92 -12.20
C GLY A 136 8.78 9.34 -11.75
N MET A 137 9.08 10.32 -12.59
CA MET A 137 8.72 11.73 -12.38
C MET A 137 7.79 12.20 -13.49
N VAL A 138 6.75 12.95 -13.17
CA VAL A 138 5.85 13.54 -14.17
C VAL A 138 6.61 14.61 -14.95
N SER A 139 6.89 14.33 -16.22
CA SER A 139 7.53 15.27 -17.13
C SER A 139 6.54 16.28 -17.70
N GLU A 140 5.33 15.80 -18.03
CA GLU A 140 4.28 16.60 -18.65
C GLU A 140 2.89 16.05 -18.32
N VAL A 141 1.92 16.95 -18.19
CA VAL A 141 0.49 16.64 -18.12
C VAL A 141 -0.10 17.07 -19.47
N ASN A 142 -0.61 16.11 -20.24
CA ASN A 142 -1.02 16.30 -21.63
C ASN A 142 -2.53 16.57 -21.79
N ALA A 143 -3.34 16.20 -20.79
CA ALA A 143 -4.78 16.45 -20.75
C ALA A 143 -5.16 17.46 -19.65
N GLU A 144 -6.33 18.09 -19.76
CA GLU A 144 -6.90 18.98 -18.75
C GLU A 144 -8.19 18.39 -18.17
N VAL A 145 -8.54 18.76 -16.94
CA VAL A 145 -9.83 18.38 -16.34
C VAL A 145 -10.97 18.97 -17.18
N GLY A 146 -11.94 18.14 -17.54
CA GLY A 146 -13.05 18.44 -18.43
C GLY A 146 -12.78 18.18 -19.91
N ALA A 147 -11.56 17.76 -20.28
CA ALA A 147 -11.25 17.40 -21.66
C ALA A 147 -11.88 16.06 -22.06
N GLN A 148 -12.43 16.01 -23.28
CA GLN A 148 -12.81 14.74 -23.93
C GLN A 148 -11.56 14.11 -24.55
N VAL A 149 -11.35 12.82 -24.27
CA VAL A 149 -10.22 12.03 -24.76
C VAL A 149 -10.72 10.74 -25.40
N GLU A 150 -10.07 10.33 -26.48
CA GLU A 150 -10.31 9.03 -27.13
C GLU A 150 -9.36 7.96 -26.61
N GLU A 151 -9.70 6.68 -26.79
CA GLU A 151 -8.79 5.58 -26.48
C GLU A 151 -7.43 5.78 -27.19
N GLY A 152 -6.34 5.75 -26.40
CA GLY A 152 -4.98 5.98 -26.88
C GLY A 152 -4.47 7.41 -26.73
N ASP A 153 -5.35 8.39 -26.45
CA ASP A 153 -4.92 9.78 -26.27
C ASP A 153 -3.99 9.96 -25.06
N PRO A 154 -2.94 10.78 -25.16
CA PRO A 154 -1.96 10.96 -24.09
C PRO A 154 -2.57 11.75 -22.93
N ILE A 155 -2.46 11.21 -21.72
CA ILE A 155 -2.93 11.87 -20.49
C ILE A 155 -1.76 12.49 -19.73
N ILE A 156 -0.74 11.70 -19.40
CA ILE A 156 0.44 12.12 -18.63
C ILE A 156 1.69 11.45 -19.18
N THR A 157 2.81 12.16 -19.23
CA THR A 157 4.12 11.60 -19.59
C THR A 157 5.03 11.54 -18.37
N LEU A 158 5.52 10.34 -18.07
CA LEU A 158 6.47 10.05 -17.01
C LEU A 158 7.90 9.99 -17.55
N GLU A 159 8.87 10.40 -16.74
CA GLU A 159 10.29 10.22 -16.95
C GLU A 159 10.84 9.27 -15.90
N ALA A 160 11.43 8.15 -16.33
CA ALA A 160 12.14 7.22 -15.47
C ALA A 160 13.44 6.80 -16.14
N MET A 161 14.57 6.90 -15.42
CA MET A 161 15.89 6.52 -15.94
C MET A 161 16.24 7.16 -17.31
N LYS A 162 15.87 8.44 -17.51
CA LYS A 162 16.03 9.20 -18.77
C LYS A 162 15.20 8.68 -19.96
N MET A 163 14.23 7.80 -19.70
CA MET A 163 13.25 7.35 -20.67
C MET A 163 11.91 8.01 -20.39
N LEU A 164 11.25 8.50 -21.45
CA LEU A 164 9.91 9.04 -21.38
C LEU A 164 8.89 7.93 -21.69
N THR A 165 7.88 7.80 -20.85
CA THR A 165 6.77 6.85 -21.00
C THR A 165 5.47 7.62 -20.90
N THR A 166 4.69 7.60 -21.98
CA THR A 166 3.38 8.27 -22.03
C THR A 166 2.30 7.29 -21.58
N ILE A 167 1.50 7.74 -20.62
CA ILE A 167 0.30 7.07 -20.12
C ILE A 167 -0.88 7.59 -20.92
N SER A 168 -1.48 6.70 -21.71
CA SER A 168 -2.63 7.00 -22.57
C SER A 168 -3.95 6.60 -21.93
N ALA A 169 -5.05 7.19 -22.40
CA ALA A 169 -6.40 6.80 -22.00
C ALA A 169 -6.70 5.37 -22.46
N SER A 170 -7.15 4.51 -21.53
CA SER A 170 -7.55 3.12 -21.84
C SER A 170 -8.96 3.02 -22.40
N SER A 171 -9.74 4.09 -22.37
CA SER A 171 -11.07 4.17 -22.97
C SER A 171 -11.44 5.62 -23.32
N THR A 172 -12.39 5.79 -24.25
CA THR A 172 -12.96 7.10 -24.58
C THR A 172 -13.82 7.62 -23.43
N GLY A 173 -13.64 8.88 -23.04
CA GLY A 173 -14.37 9.51 -21.95
C GLY A 173 -13.99 10.97 -21.71
N THR A 174 -14.43 11.53 -20.59
CA THR A 174 -14.08 12.87 -20.13
C THR A 174 -13.18 12.79 -18.90
N VAL A 175 -12.08 13.53 -18.88
CA VAL A 175 -11.16 13.58 -17.73
C VAL A 175 -11.86 14.34 -16.58
N THR A 176 -12.14 13.66 -15.48
CA THR A 176 -12.82 14.26 -14.32
C THR A 176 -11.86 14.82 -13.30
N GLU A 177 -10.68 14.22 -13.18
CA GLU A 177 -9.70 14.57 -12.16
C GLU A 177 -8.28 14.27 -12.65
N ILE A 178 -7.34 15.17 -12.37
CA ILE A 178 -5.91 14.96 -12.57
C ILE A 178 -5.22 15.14 -11.21
N LEU A 179 -4.59 14.07 -10.74
CA LEU A 179 -4.03 13.93 -9.39
C LEU A 179 -2.50 14.10 -9.35
N ALA A 180 -1.87 14.30 -10.50
CA ALA A 180 -0.42 14.46 -10.62
C ALA A 180 -0.08 15.76 -11.39
N GLN A 181 0.97 16.45 -10.93
CA GLN A 181 1.46 17.68 -11.56
C GLN A 181 2.87 17.51 -12.10
N LYS A 182 3.27 18.37 -13.04
CA LYS A 182 4.65 18.36 -13.57
C LYS A 182 5.67 18.53 -12.43
N GLY A 183 6.67 17.64 -12.40
CA GLY A 183 7.71 17.57 -11.39
C GLY A 183 7.40 16.61 -10.24
N ASP A 184 6.20 16.06 -10.17
CA ASP A 184 5.82 15.10 -9.15
C ASP A 184 6.54 13.77 -9.32
N ALA A 185 7.13 13.25 -8.25
CA ALA A 185 7.58 11.85 -8.20
C ALA A 185 6.37 10.94 -7.97
N VAL A 186 6.21 9.88 -8.77
CA VAL A 186 5.13 8.89 -8.66
C VAL A 186 5.71 7.50 -8.44
N GLU A 187 4.96 6.66 -7.75
CA GLU A 187 5.27 5.24 -7.55
C GLU A 187 4.40 4.34 -8.45
N THR A 188 4.75 3.06 -8.51
CA THR A 188 3.87 2.05 -9.12
C THR A 188 2.49 2.09 -8.46
N ASP A 189 1.47 1.94 -9.29
CA ASP A 189 0.05 1.92 -8.93
C ASP A 189 -0.49 3.27 -8.43
N ASP A 190 0.27 4.36 -8.47
CA ASP A 190 -0.27 5.69 -8.18
C ASP A 190 -1.33 6.07 -9.22
N LEU A 191 -2.50 6.50 -8.75
CA LEU A 191 -3.56 7.05 -9.58
C LEU A 191 -3.17 8.44 -10.07
N LEU A 192 -3.10 8.59 -11.39
CA LEU A 192 -2.68 9.81 -12.06
C LEU A 192 -3.87 10.66 -12.52
N ALA A 193 -4.92 10.02 -13.05
CA ALA A 193 -6.14 10.69 -13.48
C ALA A 193 -7.36 9.76 -13.44
N ARG A 194 -8.56 10.35 -13.37
CA ARG A 194 -9.85 9.65 -13.49
C ARG A 194 -10.59 10.12 -14.74
N LEU A 195 -11.31 9.18 -15.35
CA LEU A 195 -12.20 9.41 -16.47
C LEU A 195 -13.64 9.04 -16.08
N GLU A 196 -14.60 9.66 -16.77
CA GLU A 196 -16.00 9.24 -16.79
C GLU A 196 -16.49 9.09 -18.23
N GLN A 197 -17.57 8.33 -18.42
CA GLN A 197 -18.23 8.15 -19.71
C GLN A 197 -19.43 9.06 -19.88
#